data_AF-K0BCK6-F1
#
_entry.id   AF-K0BCK6-F1
#
_cell.length_a   1.000
_cell.length_b   1.000
_cell.length_c   1.000
_cell.angle_alpha   90.00
_cell.angle_beta   90.00
_cell.angle_gamma   90.00
#
_symmetry.space_group_name_H-M   'P 1'
#
loop_
_entity.id
_entity.type
_entity.pdbx_description
1 polymer ?
#
loop_
_entity_poly.entity_id
_entity_poly.type
_entity_poly.pdbx_seq_one_letter_code
_entity_poly.pdbx_strand_id
1 'polypeptide(L)'
;MSIISKKMTIKSVYLSIIFVIYFSIFFSTAYAEPIVSIIIEKTAYEYCEKLFYIIEVSEITGEPAIIHIRDETGKGSSAIPIPIGGLQNLIPAAFPFEKEQFAPGKYFIDVEYNGVSATSEFEIIDSDNICIPGSIKQFIIGWINGEIPDGYFVDAIQKNVDPRLIDVPFEVNAENILEINMPSWVKENVGVWWVNDMISDKDFAQVFNYLFDKKIIKEKIEDDAI
;
A
#
# COMPACT_ATOMS: atom_id res chain seq x y z
N MET A 1 -85.52 -34.68 -79.48
CA MET A 1 -85.23 -34.03 -78.19
C MET A 1 -84.14 -34.86 -77.52
N SER A 2 -82.88 -34.47 -77.70
CA SER A 2 -81.70 -35.21 -77.21
C SER A 2 -81.06 -34.41 -76.07
N ILE A 3 -80.93 -35.02 -74.90
CA ILE A 3 -80.31 -34.41 -73.72
C ILE A 3 -78.91 -35.03 -73.57
N ILE A 4 -77.88 -34.23 -73.80
CA ILE A 4 -76.48 -34.60 -73.65
C ILE A 4 -76.09 -34.41 -72.17
N SER A 5 -75.80 -35.51 -71.48
CA SER A 5 -75.24 -35.52 -70.12
C SER A 5 -73.76 -35.15 -70.15
N LYS A 6 -73.37 -34.05 -69.50
CA LYS A 6 -71.98 -33.60 -69.35
C LYS A 6 -71.33 -34.30 -68.16
N LYS A 7 -70.31 -35.12 -68.41
CA LYS A 7 -69.51 -35.83 -67.39
C LYS A 7 -68.46 -34.86 -66.83
N MET A 8 -68.48 -34.62 -65.51
CA MET A 8 -67.53 -33.74 -64.83
C MET A 8 -66.40 -34.58 -64.21
N THR A 9 -65.17 -34.42 -64.69
CA THR A 9 -63.95 -35.02 -64.13
C THR A 9 -63.25 -34.02 -63.22
N ILE A 10 -63.16 -34.34 -61.94
CA ILE A 10 -62.44 -33.56 -60.93
C ILE A 10 -60.98 -34.00 -60.94
N LYS A 11 -60.06 -33.09 -61.27
CA LYS A 11 -58.61 -33.30 -61.05
C LYS A 11 -58.24 -32.70 -59.69
N SER A 12 -57.81 -33.54 -58.76
CA SER A 12 -57.24 -33.12 -57.48
C SER A 12 -55.79 -32.64 -57.68
N VAL A 13 -55.52 -31.38 -57.38
CA VAL A 13 -54.15 -30.82 -57.31
C VAL A 13 -53.74 -30.77 -55.84
N TYR A 14 -52.74 -31.55 -55.46
CA TYR A 14 -52.13 -31.46 -54.13
C TYR A 14 -51.04 -30.39 -54.16
N LEU A 15 -51.23 -29.31 -53.41
CA LEU A 15 -50.25 -28.24 -53.22
C LEU A 15 -49.45 -28.54 -51.95
N SER A 16 -48.23 -29.05 -52.11
CA SER A 16 -47.31 -29.27 -50.99
C SER A 16 -46.77 -27.93 -50.48
N ILE A 17 -47.17 -27.54 -49.27
CA ILE A 17 -46.65 -26.35 -48.57
C ILE A 17 -45.46 -26.80 -47.70
N ILE A 18 -44.24 -26.43 -48.10
CA ILE A 18 -43.04 -26.58 -47.27
C ILE A 18 -42.87 -25.29 -46.46
N PHE A 19 -43.13 -25.34 -45.16
CA PHE A 19 -42.89 -24.23 -44.23
C PHE A 19 -41.47 -24.39 -43.65
N VAL A 20 -40.49 -23.67 -44.19
CA VAL A 20 -39.15 -23.59 -43.60
C VAL A 20 -39.20 -22.58 -42.45
N ILE A 21 -39.33 -23.08 -41.22
CA ILE A 21 -39.24 -22.26 -40.01
C ILE A 21 -37.75 -21.95 -39.80
N TYR A 22 -37.34 -20.74 -40.19
CA TYR A 22 -36.01 -20.21 -39.85
C TYR A 22 -36.07 -19.67 -38.42
N PHE A 23 -35.80 -20.52 -37.44
CA PHE A 23 -35.71 -20.12 -36.04
C PHE A 23 -34.32 -19.51 -35.82
N SER A 24 -34.18 -18.21 -36.09
CA SER A 24 -32.97 -17.46 -35.73
C SER A 24 -32.89 -17.38 -34.21
N ILE A 25 -32.18 -18.32 -33.59
CA ILE A 25 -31.85 -18.22 -32.17
C ILE A 25 -30.87 -17.05 -32.03
N PHE A 26 -31.40 -15.88 -31.68
CA PHE A 26 -30.59 -14.77 -31.17
C PHE A 26 -30.11 -15.21 -29.78
N PHE A 27 -28.94 -15.86 -29.73
CA PHE A 27 -28.21 -15.98 -28.48
C PHE A 27 -27.72 -14.57 -28.14
N SER A 28 -28.38 -13.89 -27.20
CA SER A 28 -27.78 -12.73 -26.56
C SER A 28 -26.54 -13.23 -25.82
N THR A 29 -25.35 -12.92 -26.34
CA THR A 29 -24.11 -13.11 -25.59
C THR A 29 -24.13 -12.11 -24.43
N ALA A 30 -24.51 -12.59 -23.25
CA ALA A 30 -24.31 -11.84 -22.01
C ALA A 30 -22.81 -11.93 -21.67
N TYR A 31 -22.07 -10.86 -21.96
CA TYR A 31 -20.73 -10.67 -21.41
C TYR A 31 -20.89 -10.16 -19.98
N ALA A 32 -20.21 -10.76 -19.01
CA ALA A 32 -20.16 -10.24 -17.66
C ALA A 32 -19.41 -8.90 -17.68
N GLU A 33 -19.99 -7.85 -17.13
CA GLU A 33 -19.28 -6.57 -16.98
C GLU A 33 -18.15 -6.74 -15.96
N PRO A 34 -16.98 -6.13 -16.19
CA PRO A 34 -15.90 -6.16 -15.23
C PRO A 34 -16.32 -5.54 -13.89
N ILE A 35 -15.85 -6.09 -12.79
CA ILE A 35 -16.10 -5.61 -11.44
C ILE A 35 -14.76 -5.39 -10.75
N VAL A 36 -14.65 -4.26 -10.04
CA VAL A 36 -13.59 -3.99 -9.08
C VAL A 36 -14.22 -3.59 -7.76
N SER A 37 -13.69 -4.09 -6.64
CA SER A 37 -14.10 -3.69 -5.30
C SER A 37 -12.89 -3.56 -4.38
N ILE A 38 -13.07 -2.81 -3.29
CA ILE A 38 -12.05 -2.60 -2.27
C ILE A 38 -12.61 -3.15 -0.96
N ILE A 39 -11.88 -4.06 -0.33
CA ILE A 39 -12.20 -4.58 1.00
C ILE A 39 -11.18 -4.02 1.97
N ILE A 40 -11.69 -3.34 3.00
CA ILE A 40 -10.88 -2.78 4.08
C ILE A 40 -11.35 -3.38 5.41
N GLU A 41 -10.43 -3.95 6.18
CA GLU A 41 -10.76 -4.60 7.46
C GLU A 41 -10.89 -3.57 8.61
N LYS A 42 -10.15 -2.47 8.52
CA LYS A 42 -10.05 -1.42 9.53
C LYS A 42 -10.24 -0.05 8.87
N THR A 43 -11.18 0.76 9.34
CA THR A 43 -11.50 2.07 8.72
C THR A 43 -10.97 3.27 9.49
N ALA A 44 -10.35 3.08 10.65
CA ALA A 44 -9.73 4.15 11.44
C ALA A 44 -8.30 3.73 11.78
N TYR A 45 -7.30 4.45 11.29
CA TYR A 45 -5.89 4.17 11.47
C TYR A 45 -5.24 5.21 12.36
N GLU A 46 -4.39 4.77 13.27
CA GLU A 46 -3.55 5.64 14.08
C GLU A 46 -2.22 5.90 13.35
N TYR A 47 -1.49 6.92 13.79
CA TYR A 47 -0.10 7.06 13.38
C TYR A 47 0.68 5.77 13.67
N CYS A 48 1.66 5.50 12.81
CA CYS A 48 2.54 4.33 12.83
C CYS A 48 1.92 3.03 12.30
N GLU A 49 0.64 3.06 11.94
CA GLU A 49 0.00 1.94 11.25
C GLU A 49 0.16 2.04 9.73
N LYS A 50 0.24 0.89 9.07
CA LYS A 50 0.27 0.79 7.60
C LYS A 50 -1.14 0.56 7.09
N LEU A 51 -1.52 1.30 6.04
CA LEU A 51 -2.76 1.03 5.31
C LEU A 51 -2.72 -0.39 4.72
N PHE A 52 -3.83 -1.11 4.82
CA PHE A 52 -3.97 -2.46 4.30
C PHE A 52 -5.37 -2.68 3.76
N TYR A 53 -5.48 -3.11 2.51
CA TYR A 53 -6.74 -3.38 1.84
C TYR A 53 -6.57 -4.47 0.77
N ILE A 54 -7.68 -5.05 0.35
CA ILE A 54 -7.74 -6.05 -0.72
C ILE A 54 -8.44 -5.42 -1.92
N ILE A 55 -7.86 -5.58 -3.10
CA ILE A 55 -8.56 -5.32 -4.36
C ILE A 55 -9.11 -6.64 -4.87
N GLU A 56 -10.43 -6.72 -5.00
CA GLU A 56 -11.07 -7.83 -5.72
C GLU A 56 -11.43 -7.42 -7.14
N VAL A 57 -11.20 -8.32 -8.09
CA VAL A 57 -11.55 -8.14 -9.50
C VAL A 57 -12.31 -9.36 -10.01
N SER A 58 -13.21 -9.16 -10.98
CA SER A 58 -13.92 -10.28 -11.64
C SER A 58 -13.03 -11.05 -12.63
N GLU A 59 -11.98 -10.42 -13.16
CA GLU A 59 -11.09 -11.00 -14.17
C GLU A 59 -9.68 -10.39 -14.14
N ILE A 60 -8.71 -11.15 -14.65
CA ILE A 60 -7.30 -10.74 -14.74
C ILE A 60 -7.00 -10.38 -16.20
N THR A 61 -6.62 -9.13 -16.45
CA THR A 61 -6.38 -8.60 -17.80
C THR A 61 -4.89 -8.55 -18.16
N GLY A 62 -4.00 -8.59 -17.15
CA GLY A 62 -2.56 -8.40 -17.29
C GLY A 62 -2.10 -6.95 -17.17
N GLU A 63 -3.04 -5.99 -17.19
CA GLU A 63 -2.77 -4.58 -16.91
C GLU A 63 -2.75 -4.31 -15.39
N PRO A 64 -2.03 -3.28 -14.92
CA PRO A 64 -2.08 -2.88 -13.52
C PRO A 64 -3.41 -2.15 -13.20
N ALA A 65 -3.85 -2.27 -11.96
CA ALA A 65 -4.82 -1.32 -11.40
C ALA A 65 -4.12 0.00 -11.08
N ILE A 66 -4.80 1.12 -11.29
CA ILE A 66 -4.29 2.45 -10.97
C ILE A 66 -4.95 2.92 -9.68
N ILE A 67 -4.15 3.27 -8.69
CA ILE A 67 -4.61 3.67 -7.37
C ILE A 67 -4.29 5.14 -7.11
N HIS A 68 -5.25 5.85 -6.52
CA HIS A 68 -5.04 7.16 -5.91
C HIS A 68 -5.48 7.12 -4.45
N ILE A 69 -4.64 7.63 -3.56
CA ILE A 69 -5.00 7.88 -2.16
C ILE A 69 -5.11 9.39 -1.98
N ARG A 70 -6.27 9.88 -1.57
CA ARG A 70 -6.53 11.32 -1.44
C ARG A 70 -7.27 11.65 -0.16
N ASP A 71 -7.07 12.88 0.31
CA ASP A 71 -7.85 13.47 1.38
C ASP A 71 -9.23 13.95 0.90
N GLU A 72 -10.03 14.47 1.83
CA GLU A 72 -11.35 15.04 1.56
C GLU A 72 -11.36 16.25 0.62
N THR A 73 -10.23 16.95 0.49
CA THR A 73 -10.08 18.08 -0.44
C THR A 73 -9.72 17.63 -1.86
N GLY A 74 -9.44 16.34 -2.03
CA GLY A 74 -8.99 15.74 -3.29
C GLY A 74 -7.48 15.81 -3.51
N LYS A 75 -6.72 16.37 -2.56
CA LYS A 75 -5.25 16.34 -2.60
C LYS A 75 -4.80 14.94 -2.23
N GLY A 76 -3.91 14.36 -3.03
CA GLY A 76 -3.53 12.97 -2.86
C GLY A 76 -2.23 12.59 -3.54
N SER A 77 -2.01 11.29 -3.60
CA SER A 77 -0.88 10.68 -4.30
C SER A 77 -0.94 10.94 -5.80
N SER A 78 0.21 10.78 -6.46
CA SER A 78 0.25 10.45 -7.88
C SER A 78 -0.41 9.09 -8.14
N ALA A 79 -0.61 8.73 -9.41
CA ALA A 79 -1.06 7.40 -9.81
C ALA A 79 -0.08 6.32 -9.34
N ILE A 80 -0.59 5.32 -8.61
CA ILE A 80 0.17 4.17 -8.12
C ILE A 80 -0.26 2.92 -8.92
N PRO A 81 0.56 2.44 -9.88
CA PRO A 81 0.24 1.23 -10.63
C PRO A 81 0.53 -0.02 -9.79
N ILE A 82 -0.49 -0.85 -9.59
CA ILE A 82 -0.41 -2.11 -8.85
C ILE A 82 -0.73 -3.28 -9.78
N PRO A 83 0.22 -4.23 -9.99
CA PRO A 83 -0.06 -5.44 -10.76
C PRO A 83 -1.18 -6.27 -10.14
N ILE A 84 -2.14 -6.69 -10.97
CA ILE A 84 -3.24 -7.59 -10.57
C ILE A 84 -2.86 -9.01 -10.97
N GLY A 85 -2.43 -9.80 -9.98
CA GLY A 85 -1.96 -11.18 -10.17
C GLY A 85 -3.03 -12.24 -9.87
N GLY A 86 -4.11 -11.85 -9.19
CA GLY A 86 -5.21 -12.75 -8.80
C GLY A 86 -6.56 -12.04 -8.78
N LEU A 87 -7.62 -12.80 -8.51
CA LEU A 87 -8.95 -12.23 -8.29
C LEU A 87 -9.04 -11.45 -6.97
N GLN A 88 -8.16 -11.75 -6.02
CA GLN A 88 -7.97 -11.01 -4.78
C GLN A 88 -6.49 -10.63 -4.66
N ASN A 89 -6.20 -9.37 -4.39
CA ASN A 89 -4.84 -8.84 -4.32
C ASN A 89 -4.67 -8.09 -3.01
N LEU A 90 -3.78 -8.59 -2.14
CA LEU A 90 -3.46 -7.99 -0.85
C LEU A 90 -2.51 -6.82 -1.06
N ILE A 91 -2.92 -5.62 -0.68
CA ILE A 91 -2.16 -4.39 -0.90
C ILE A 91 -1.73 -3.79 0.45
N PRO A 92 -0.54 -4.14 0.96
CA PRO A 92 0.06 -3.44 2.09
C PRO A 92 0.73 -2.14 1.64
N ALA A 93 0.54 -1.06 2.39
CA ALA A 93 1.32 0.17 2.20
C ALA A 93 2.80 -0.06 2.50
N ALA A 94 3.68 0.58 1.73
CA ALA A 94 5.12 0.48 1.90
C ALA A 94 5.61 1.14 3.20
N PHE A 95 4.92 2.19 3.65
CA PHE A 95 5.27 2.98 4.83
C PHE A 95 4.01 3.25 5.68
N PRO A 96 4.18 3.47 7.00
CA PRO A 96 3.08 3.79 7.89
C PRO A 96 2.61 5.24 7.73
N PHE A 97 1.49 5.58 8.35
CA PHE A 97 1.07 6.97 8.50
C PHE A 97 1.95 7.71 9.50
N GLU A 98 2.67 8.73 9.01
CA GLU A 98 3.56 9.59 9.81
C GLU A 98 2.93 10.98 9.99
N LYS A 99 3.07 11.54 11.19
CA LYS A 99 2.42 12.81 11.60
C LYS A 99 2.86 14.00 10.75
N GLU A 100 4.11 14.00 10.32
CA GLU A 100 4.71 15.06 9.50
C GLU A 100 4.17 15.06 8.06
N GLN A 101 3.66 13.91 7.59
CA GLN A 101 3.20 13.71 6.22
C GLN A 101 1.68 13.68 6.09
N PHE A 102 0.98 13.19 7.12
CA PHE A 102 -0.46 12.94 7.11
C PHE A 102 -1.17 13.72 8.21
N ALA A 103 -2.11 14.56 7.80
CA ALA A 103 -3.03 15.19 8.73
C ALA A 103 -4.10 14.18 9.18
N PRO A 104 -4.63 14.30 10.41
CA PRO A 104 -5.82 13.55 10.81
C PRO A 104 -7.02 13.92 9.94
N GLY A 105 -7.93 12.97 9.74
CA GLY A 105 -9.17 13.18 8.99
C GLY A 105 -9.48 12.07 8.00
N LYS A 106 -10.48 12.33 7.15
CA LYS A 106 -11.00 11.34 6.19
C LYS A 106 -10.16 11.29 4.92
N TYR A 107 -9.88 10.07 4.49
CA TYR A 107 -9.15 9.72 3.27
C TYR A 107 -9.94 8.72 2.43
N PHE A 108 -9.58 8.65 1.15
CA PHE A 108 -10.21 7.79 0.17
C PHE A 108 -9.16 7.01 -0.61
N ILE A 109 -9.48 5.77 -0.91
CA ILE A 109 -8.76 4.90 -1.84
C ILE A 109 -9.63 4.82 -3.09
N ASP A 110 -9.15 5.37 -4.20
CA ASP A 110 -9.77 5.20 -5.51
C ASP A 110 -8.95 4.19 -6.31
N VAL A 111 -9.62 3.16 -6.82
CA VAL A 111 -9.01 2.13 -7.67
C VAL A 111 -9.70 2.18 -9.02
N GLU A 112 -8.91 2.29 -10.09
CA GLU A 112 -9.36 2.11 -11.47
C GLU A 112 -8.71 0.85 -12.05
N TYR A 113 -9.53 -0.02 -12.64
CA TYR A 113 -9.06 -1.23 -13.29
C TYR A 113 -10.02 -1.65 -14.40
N ASN A 114 -9.48 -1.89 -15.60
CA ASN A 114 -10.26 -2.28 -16.78
C ASN A 114 -11.43 -1.32 -17.11
N GLY A 115 -11.24 -0.02 -16.89
CA GLY A 115 -12.25 1.02 -17.14
C GLY A 115 -13.37 1.11 -16.10
N VAL A 116 -13.29 0.33 -15.01
CA VAL A 116 -14.22 0.38 -13.88
C VAL A 116 -13.49 0.95 -12.67
N SER A 117 -14.21 1.73 -11.86
CA SER A 117 -13.68 2.35 -10.66
C SER A 117 -14.40 1.91 -9.40
N ALA A 118 -13.67 1.80 -8.30
CA ALA A 118 -14.21 1.65 -6.95
C ALA A 118 -13.56 2.67 -6.02
N THR A 119 -14.32 3.10 -5.02
CA THR A 119 -13.84 3.98 -3.95
C THR A 119 -14.17 3.38 -2.60
N SER A 120 -13.23 3.48 -1.66
CA SER A 120 -13.45 3.19 -0.24
C SER A 120 -12.86 4.30 0.62
N GLU A 121 -13.34 4.42 1.85
CA GLU A 121 -12.93 5.45 2.79
C GLU A 121 -12.30 4.88 4.06
N PHE A 122 -11.39 5.65 4.64
CA PHE A 122 -10.81 5.42 5.95
C PHE A 122 -10.51 6.76 6.62
N GLU A 123 -10.16 6.73 7.90
CA GLU A 123 -9.82 7.90 8.69
C GLU A 123 -8.45 7.71 9.34
N ILE A 124 -7.69 8.79 9.43
CA ILE A 124 -6.48 8.86 10.25
C ILE A 124 -6.82 9.61 11.54
N ILE A 125 -6.55 9.00 12.68
CA ILE A 125 -6.79 9.55 14.01
C ILE A 125 -5.47 9.80 14.75
N ASP A 126 -5.37 10.96 15.41
CA ASP A 126 -4.22 11.28 16.26
C ASP A 126 -4.45 10.73 17.68
N SER A 127 -3.97 9.51 17.91
CA SER A 127 -3.97 8.86 19.23
C SER A 127 -2.69 9.18 20.04
N ASP A 128 -1.91 10.19 19.65
CA ASP A 128 -0.59 10.52 20.21
C ASP A 128 0.45 9.39 20.09
N ASN A 129 0.24 8.47 19.13
CA ASN A 129 1.24 7.48 18.74
C ASN A 129 2.39 8.15 17.99
N ILE A 130 3.60 7.63 18.19
CA ILE A 130 4.82 8.15 17.59
C ILE A 130 5.65 6.97 17.09
N CYS A 131 6.21 7.13 15.90
CA CYS A 131 7.08 6.19 15.23
C CYS A 131 8.33 6.93 14.82
N ILE A 132 9.36 6.15 14.52
CA ILE A 132 10.58 6.69 13.95
C ILE A 132 10.26 7.05 12.49
N PRO A 133 10.46 8.32 12.07
CA PRO A 133 10.15 8.72 10.70
C PRO A 133 10.92 7.89 9.68
N GLY A 134 10.26 7.52 8.58
CA GLY A 134 10.84 6.69 7.52
C GLY A 134 12.08 7.31 6.86
N SER A 135 12.26 8.64 6.96
CA SER A 135 13.48 9.33 6.54
C SER A 135 14.74 8.82 7.25
N ILE A 136 14.62 8.34 8.49
CA ILE A 136 15.71 7.74 9.26
C ILE A 136 16.28 6.49 8.58
N LYS A 137 15.47 5.73 7.81
CA LYS A 137 15.96 4.55 7.08
C LYS A 137 17.11 4.89 6.13
N GLN A 138 17.09 6.05 5.49
CA GLN A 138 18.18 6.46 4.58
C GLN A 138 19.48 6.73 5.34
N PHE A 139 19.40 7.35 6.52
CA PHE A 139 20.57 7.55 7.38
C PHE A 139 21.14 6.23 7.90
N ILE A 140 20.28 5.27 8.26
CA ILE A 140 20.75 3.96 8.71
C ILE A 140 21.40 3.18 7.59
N ILE A 141 20.88 3.23 6.36
CA ILE A 141 21.52 2.56 5.20
C ILE A 141 22.92 3.13 4.96
N GLY A 142 23.06 4.46 4.93
CA GLY A 142 24.38 5.09 4.80
C GLY A 142 25.31 4.76 5.97
N TRP A 143 24.78 4.68 7.19
CA TRP A 143 25.53 4.30 8.38
C TRP A 143 26.01 2.84 8.32
N ILE A 144 25.13 1.88 7.95
CA ILE A 144 25.46 0.46 7.74
C ILE A 144 26.57 0.29 6.70
N ASN A 145 26.49 1.04 5.60
CA ASN A 145 27.47 0.98 4.52
C ASN A 145 28.80 1.70 4.85
N GLY A 146 28.89 2.37 6.01
CA GLY A 146 30.06 3.13 6.41
C GLY A 146 30.24 4.48 5.69
N GLU A 147 29.21 4.94 4.98
CA GLU A 147 29.17 6.25 4.32
C GLU A 147 28.90 7.38 5.32
N ILE A 148 28.18 7.06 6.40
CA ILE A 148 27.85 7.97 7.50
C ILE A 148 28.59 7.50 8.76
N PRO A 149 29.44 8.34 9.38
CA PRO A 149 30.07 8.01 10.66
C PRO A 149 29.06 7.95 11.82
N ASP A 150 29.41 7.23 12.89
CA ASP A 150 28.49 6.96 14.01
C ASP A 150 27.91 8.24 14.63
N GLY A 151 28.72 9.28 14.88
CA GLY A 151 28.20 10.52 15.45
C GLY A 151 27.26 11.31 14.53
N TYR A 152 27.45 11.25 13.20
CA TYR A 152 26.49 11.83 12.25
C TYR A 152 25.16 11.08 12.26
N PHE A 153 25.20 9.77 12.48
CA PHE A 153 23.98 9.00 12.65
C PHE A 153 23.26 9.33 13.97
N VAL A 154 24.01 9.48 15.08
CA VAL A 154 23.44 9.92 16.36
C VAL A 154 22.87 11.34 16.26
N ASP A 155 23.52 12.25 15.54
CA ASP A 155 23.00 13.59 15.23
C ASP A 155 21.68 13.53 14.44
N ALA A 156 21.60 12.64 13.45
CA ALA A 156 20.38 12.42 12.68
C ALA A 156 19.23 11.91 13.56
N ILE A 157 19.50 10.98 14.49
CA ILE A 157 18.52 10.55 15.49
C ILE A 157 18.08 11.76 16.32
N GLN A 158 19.02 12.48 16.93
CA GLN A 158 18.72 13.59 17.84
C GLN A 158 17.87 14.69 17.18
N LYS A 159 18.08 14.96 15.90
CA LYS A 159 17.37 16.02 15.16
C LYS A 159 16.01 15.60 14.59
N ASN A 160 15.80 14.31 14.34
CA ASN A 160 14.66 13.85 13.54
C ASN A 160 13.80 12.78 14.23
N VAL A 161 14.19 12.29 15.41
CA VAL A 161 13.42 11.31 16.19
C VAL A 161 12.88 12.00 17.45
N ASP A 162 11.60 11.78 17.74
CA ASP A 162 10.98 12.30 18.97
C ASP A 162 11.71 11.74 20.21
N PRO A 163 12.12 12.60 21.17
CA PRO A 163 12.83 12.16 22.37
C PRO A 163 12.01 11.22 23.27
N ARG A 164 10.68 11.15 23.09
CA ARG A 164 9.83 10.12 23.73
C ARG A 164 10.15 8.70 23.24
N LEU A 165 10.75 8.57 22.06
CA LEU A 165 11.25 7.31 21.52
C LEU A 165 12.72 7.12 21.86
N ILE A 166 13.60 8.01 21.39
CA ILE A 166 15.05 7.90 21.61
C ILE A 166 15.57 9.20 22.22
N ASP A 167 16.02 9.12 23.47
CA ASP A 167 16.58 10.25 24.20
C ASP A 167 18.11 10.20 24.15
N VAL A 168 18.72 11.07 23.36
CA VAL A 168 20.18 11.20 23.27
C VAL A 168 20.64 12.12 24.41
N PRO A 169 21.39 11.61 25.42
CA PRO A 169 21.59 12.33 26.69
C PRO A 169 22.72 13.38 26.65
N PHE A 170 23.16 13.78 25.46
CA PHE A 170 24.20 14.78 25.22
C PHE A 170 23.95 15.48 23.88
N GLU A 171 24.47 16.68 23.71
CA GLU A 171 24.35 17.44 22.45
C GLU A 171 25.39 16.96 21.44
N VAL A 172 24.99 16.63 20.22
CA VAL A 172 25.94 16.36 19.13
C VAL A 172 26.29 17.66 18.43
N ASN A 173 27.59 17.97 18.38
CA ASN A 173 28.09 19.22 17.79
C ASN A 173 29.42 18.99 17.05
N ALA A 174 29.97 20.04 16.45
CA ALA A 174 31.19 19.94 15.64
C ALA A 174 32.43 19.45 16.40
N GLU A 175 32.43 19.55 17.73
CA GLU A 175 33.56 19.16 18.58
C GLU A 175 33.55 17.66 18.88
N ASN A 176 32.37 17.08 19.14
CA ASN A 176 32.24 15.67 19.55
C ASN A 176 31.74 14.71 18.45
N ILE A 177 31.23 15.21 17.32
CA ILE A 177 30.57 14.38 16.27
C ILE A 177 31.48 13.28 15.68
N LEU A 178 32.80 13.46 15.70
CA LEU A 178 33.76 12.45 15.23
C LEU A 178 34.28 11.55 16.36
N GLU A 179 33.98 11.88 17.61
CA GLU A 179 34.45 11.14 18.79
C GLU A 179 33.41 10.16 19.34
N ILE A 180 32.15 10.30 18.92
CA ILE A 180 31.08 9.34 19.20
C ILE A 180 31.37 8.06 18.41
N ASN A 181 31.53 6.96 19.13
CA ASN A 181 31.78 5.64 18.55
C ASN A 181 30.74 4.65 19.04
N MET A 182 30.33 3.75 18.16
CA MET A 182 29.35 2.71 18.43
C MET A 182 29.99 1.33 18.18
N PRO A 183 29.72 0.32 19.03
CA PRO A 183 30.17 -1.03 18.72
C PRO A 183 29.63 -1.51 17.37
N SER A 184 30.50 -2.11 16.54
CA SER A 184 30.13 -2.55 15.18
C SER A 184 28.90 -3.45 15.15
N TRP A 185 28.69 -4.26 16.19
CA TRP A 185 27.52 -5.15 16.27
C TRP A 185 26.19 -4.38 16.27
N VAL A 186 26.13 -3.15 16.77
CA VAL A 186 24.88 -2.36 16.78
C VAL A 186 24.50 -2.03 15.34
N LYS A 187 25.48 -1.60 14.54
CA LYS A 187 25.31 -1.32 13.12
C LYS A 187 24.97 -2.57 12.31
N GLU A 188 25.76 -3.63 12.49
CA GLU A 188 25.66 -4.87 11.72
C GLU A 188 24.41 -5.69 12.05
N ASN A 189 23.80 -5.49 13.23
CA ASN A 189 22.61 -6.19 13.66
C ASN A 189 21.42 -5.26 13.80
N VAL A 190 21.44 -4.35 14.79
CA VAL A 190 20.26 -3.53 15.16
C VAL A 190 19.81 -2.65 13.99
N GLY A 191 20.76 -1.98 13.33
CA GLY A 191 20.46 -1.17 12.14
C GLY A 191 19.86 -2.00 11.01
N VAL A 192 20.49 -3.13 10.67
CA VAL A 192 20.02 -4.05 9.62
C VAL A 192 18.64 -4.62 9.96
N TRP A 193 18.42 -5.02 11.21
CA TRP A 193 17.14 -5.59 11.65
C TRP A 193 16.00 -4.59 11.54
N TRP A 194 16.23 -3.33 11.90
CA TRP A 194 15.19 -2.31 11.81
C TRP A 194 14.88 -1.91 10.37
N VAL A 195 15.89 -1.72 9.53
CA VAL A 195 15.68 -1.38 8.10
C VAL A 195 14.85 -2.45 7.38
N ASN A 196 15.06 -3.72 7.72
CA ASN A 196 14.35 -4.87 7.16
C ASN A 196 13.04 -5.19 7.88
N ASP A 197 12.50 -4.28 8.71
CA ASP A 197 11.27 -4.45 9.48
C ASP A 197 11.27 -5.73 10.37
N MET A 198 12.45 -6.23 10.78
CA MET A 198 12.58 -7.42 11.64
C MET A 198 12.45 -7.11 13.13
N ILE A 199 12.62 -5.84 13.52
CA ILE A 199 12.33 -5.32 14.86
C ILE A 199 11.47 -4.06 14.75
N SER A 200 10.63 -3.82 15.75
CA SER A 200 9.77 -2.63 15.77
C SER A 200 10.56 -1.36 16.10
N ASP A 201 9.99 -0.19 15.79
CA ASP A 201 10.51 1.11 16.24
C ASP A 201 10.73 1.16 17.74
N LYS A 202 9.81 0.54 18.50
CA LYS A 202 9.90 0.45 19.96
C LYS A 202 11.08 -0.40 20.42
N ASP A 203 11.37 -1.51 19.73
CA ASP A 203 12.52 -2.37 20.06
C ASP A 203 13.83 -1.70 19.69
N PHE A 204 13.88 -1.08 18.50
CA PHE A 204 15.02 -0.28 18.05
C PHE A 204 15.32 0.84 19.05
N ALA A 205 14.31 1.63 19.41
CA ALA A 205 14.44 2.72 20.35
C ALA A 205 14.91 2.26 21.75
N GLN A 206 14.36 1.15 22.25
CA GLN A 206 14.81 0.55 23.51
C GLN A 206 16.29 0.17 23.49
N VAL A 207 16.79 -0.39 22.39
CA VAL A 207 18.21 -0.73 22.26
C VAL A 207 19.07 0.53 22.34
N PHE A 208 18.73 1.59 21.59
CA PHE A 208 19.49 2.85 21.65
C PHE A 208 19.46 3.49 23.03
N ASN A 209 18.28 3.60 23.65
CA ASN A 209 18.16 4.13 25.01
C ASN A 209 19.00 3.33 26.01
N TYR A 210 19.02 1.99 25.89
CA TYR A 210 19.86 1.15 26.72
C TYR A 210 21.37 1.41 26.49
N LEU A 211 21.79 1.58 25.24
CA LEU A 211 23.19 1.86 24.89
C LEU A 211 23.66 3.23 25.42
N PHE A 212 22.78 4.23 25.40
CA PHE A 212 23.02 5.53 26.02
C PHE A 212 23.07 5.45 27.55
N ASP A 213 22.08 4.80 28.19
CA ASP A 213 22.04 4.60 29.65
C ASP A 213 23.29 3.91 30.19
N LYS A 214 23.75 2.87 29.49
CA LYS A 214 24.97 2.12 29.84
C LYS A 214 26.26 2.80 29.42
N LYS A 215 26.19 4.00 28.85
CA LYS A 215 27.35 4.77 28.37
C LYS A 215 28.23 3.97 27.41
N ILE A 216 27.61 3.07 26.64
CA ILE A 216 28.24 2.32 25.56
C ILE A 216 28.37 3.22 24.34
N ILE A 217 27.32 4.02 24.07
CA ILE A 217 27.39 5.19 23.20
C ILE A 217 27.42 6.41 24.11
N LYS A 218 28.43 7.25 23.96
CA LYS A 218 28.62 8.47 24.74
C LYS A 218 29.47 9.46 23.95
N GLU A 219 29.35 10.73 24.29
CA GLU A 219 30.40 11.68 23.94
C GLU A 219 31.69 11.32 24.68
N LYS A 220 32.82 11.64 24.06
CA LYS A 220 34.11 11.51 24.71
C LYS A 220 34.27 12.73 25.62
N ILE A 221 34.10 12.50 26.92
CA ILE A 221 34.48 13.50 27.92
C ILE A 221 36.01 13.51 27.93
N GLU A 222 36.64 14.66 27.68
CA GLU A 222 38.06 14.87 28.01
C GLU A 222 38.22 14.44 29.46
N ASP A 223 38.98 13.36 29.70
CA ASP A 223 39.11 12.71 31.02
C ASP A 223 39.14 13.78 32.11
N ASP A 224 38.26 13.62 33.11
CA ASP A 224 38.32 14.36 34.36
C ASP A 224 39.80 14.49 34.74
N ALA A 225 40.30 15.71 34.73
CA ALA A 225 41.65 16.02 35.15
C ALA A 225 41.80 15.62 36.63
N ILE A 226 42.20 14.36 36.87
CA ILE A 226 42.60 13.83 38.17
C ILE A 226 44.09 14.05 38.35
#